data_AF-A0A538KAH5-F1
#
_entry.id   AF-A0A538KAH5-F1
#
_cell.length_a   1.000
_cell.length_b   1.000
_cell.length_c   1.000
_cell.angle_alpha   90.00
_cell.angle_beta   90.00
_cell.angle_gamma   90.00
#
_symmetry.space_group_name_H-M   'P 1'
#
loop_
_entity.id
_entity.type
_entity.pdbx_description
1 polymer ?
#
loop_
_entity_poly.entity_id
_entity_poly.type
_entity_poly.pdbx_seq_one_letter_code
_entity_poly.pdbx_strand_id
1 'polypeptide(L)'
;MRTLPLLLVLACLLPASVAAANTSHEGWPAINGILLMNKSDGSRPLDARPGQDPFGGLDEDYSCDGVHLRGACQRRFVRRGDRRVVSSRTGHNELLGGHGSDTIYAGPWGDVLWGDYKPSGQGTSQSDRLYGGAGRDFIYASHGWNLIEAGAGNDWIKAHFGRGVVDCGPGIDTLYISRRAQKHYRIRGCERVSHKTLGY
;
A
#
# COMPACT_ATOMS: atom_id res chain seq x y z
N MET A 1 7.20 -40.75 -61.32
CA MET A 1 6.64 -40.94 -59.97
C MET A 1 7.41 -40.01 -59.04
N ARG A 2 6.85 -38.84 -58.70
CA ARG A 2 7.51 -37.82 -57.86
C ARG A 2 7.00 -37.99 -56.42
N THR A 3 7.92 -38.33 -55.51
CA THR A 3 7.68 -38.44 -54.08
C THR A 3 7.55 -37.04 -53.46
N LEU A 4 6.42 -36.76 -52.82
CA LEU A 4 6.25 -35.56 -51.98
C LEU A 4 6.96 -35.79 -50.63
N PRO A 5 7.68 -34.80 -50.07
CA PRO A 5 8.15 -34.89 -48.70
C PRO A 5 7.02 -34.56 -47.73
N LEU A 6 6.86 -35.44 -46.73
CA LEU A 6 5.97 -35.30 -45.60
C LEU A 6 6.47 -34.13 -44.72
N LEU A 7 5.78 -32.99 -44.73
CA LEU A 7 6.07 -31.88 -43.84
C LEU A 7 5.58 -32.25 -42.43
N LEU A 8 6.51 -32.61 -41.55
CA LEU A 8 6.24 -32.87 -40.15
C LEU A 8 5.95 -31.53 -39.43
N VAL A 9 4.67 -31.22 -39.21
CA VAL A 9 4.27 -30.07 -38.39
C VAL A 9 4.51 -30.43 -36.93
N LEU A 10 5.67 -30.04 -36.40
CA LEU A 10 5.97 -30.10 -34.98
C LEU A 10 5.16 -29.01 -34.28
N ALA A 11 3.95 -29.35 -33.82
CA ALA A 11 3.15 -28.47 -32.96
C ALA A 11 3.91 -28.26 -31.65
N CYS A 12 4.54 -27.10 -31.53
CA CYS A 12 5.20 -26.66 -30.31
C CYS A 12 4.11 -26.44 -29.25
N LEU A 13 3.87 -27.45 -28.41
CA LEU A 13 3.13 -27.33 -27.17
C LEU A 13 3.96 -26.44 -26.23
N LEU A 14 3.77 -25.12 -26.35
CA LEU A 14 4.17 -24.21 -25.28
C LEU A 14 3.38 -24.64 -24.03
N PRO A 15 4.03 -24.95 -22.90
CA PRO A 15 3.29 -25.09 -21.66
C PRO A 15 2.59 -23.74 -21.44
N ALA A 16 1.26 -23.76 -21.36
CA ALA A 16 0.51 -22.64 -20.85
C ALA A 16 1.14 -22.31 -19.49
N SER A 17 1.82 -21.17 -19.42
CA SER A 17 2.38 -20.66 -18.18
C SER A 17 1.21 -20.54 -17.21
N VAL A 18 1.13 -21.48 -16.27
CA VAL A 18 0.22 -21.38 -15.14
C VAL A 18 0.64 -20.13 -14.41
N ALA A 19 -0.09 -19.04 -14.60
CA ALA A 19 0.11 -17.82 -13.86
C ALA A 19 0.02 -18.18 -12.38
N ALA A 20 1.08 -17.92 -11.63
CA ALA A 20 1.07 -18.10 -10.20
C ALA A 20 0.04 -17.12 -9.61
N ALA A 21 -1.14 -17.62 -9.26
CA ALA A 21 -2.07 -16.89 -8.43
C ALA A 21 -1.50 -16.85 -7.01
N ASN A 22 -0.90 -15.73 -6.60
CA ASN A 22 -0.97 -15.17 -5.24
C ASN A 22 -0.06 -13.94 -5.09
N THR A 23 -0.59 -12.74 -5.33
CA THR A 23 -0.36 -11.52 -4.52
C THR A 23 -1.54 -10.58 -4.78
N SER A 24 -2.00 -9.85 -3.77
CA SER A 24 -3.15 -8.90 -3.79
C SER A 24 -2.98 -7.66 -4.68
N HIS A 25 -2.12 -7.68 -5.70
CA HIS A 25 -1.50 -6.49 -6.30
C HIS A 25 -1.50 -6.46 -7.84
N GLU A 26 -2.38 -7.20 -8.53
CA GLU A 26 -2.50 -7.03 -9.99
C GLU A 26 -2.84 -5.57 -10.36
N GLY A 27 -2.02 -4.96 -11.22
CA GLY A 27 -2.18 -3.56 -11.68
C GLY A 27 -1.41 -2.51 -10.88
N TRP A 28 -0.74 -2.90 -9.79
CA TRP A 28 0.04 -1.99 -8.96
C TRP A 28 1.44 -1.79 -9.53
N PRO A 29 2.08 -0.61 -9.34
CA PRO A 29 3.48 -0.46 -9.65
C PRO A 29 4.29 -1.47 -8.83
N ALA A 30 5.37 -1.99 -9.41
CA ALA A 30 6.28 -2.86 -8.68
C ALA A 30 6.83 -2.11 -7.45
N ILE A 31 6.52 -2.62 -6.26
CA ILE A 31 7.02 -2.07 -5.00
C ILE A 31 8.53 -2.28 -4.97
N ASN A 32 9.24 -1.19 -5.20
CA ASN A 32 10.70 -1.18 -5.32
C ASN A 32 11.35 -0.23 -4.32
N GLY A 33 10.56 0.48 -3.52
CA GLY A 33 10.94 1.39 -2.44
C GLY A 33 11.15 0.69 -1.11
N ILE A 34 10.71 1.32 -0.03
CA ILE A 34 10.88 0.87 1.35
C ILE A 34 9.66 0.04 1.77
N LEU A 35 9.88 -1.02 2.54
CA LEU A 35 8.83 -1.73 3.27
C LEU A 35 8.93 -1.36 4.76
N LEU A 36 7.94 -0.64 5.31
CA LEU A 36 7.83 -0.36 6.75
C LEU A 36 6.61 -1.08 7.33
N MET A 37 6.73 -1.62 8.54
CA MET A 37 5.65 -2.39 9.14
C MET A 37 5.57 -2.25 10.66
N ASN A 38 4.39 -1.91 11.17
CA ASN A 38 4.08 -2.01 12.59
C ASN A 38 3.62 -3.44 12.94
N LYS A 39 4.53 -4.29 13.42
CA LYS A 39 4.21 -5.65 13.88
C LYS A 39 3.43 -5.72 15.21
N SER A 40 3.22 -4.60 15.91
CA SER A 40 2.62 -4.57 17.26
C SER A 40 1.22 -4.02 17.17
N ASP A 41 0.45 -4.20 18.23
CA ASP A 41 -0.93 -3.71 18.30
C ASP A 41 -1.03 -2.31 18.93
N GLY A 42 0.12 -1.67 19.17
CA GLY A 42 0.22 -0.32 19.69
C GLY A 42 0.28 0.72 18.57
N SER A 43 -0.14 1.94 18.89
CA SER A 43 -0.06 3.11 18.02
C SER A 43 1.37 3.43 17.62
N ARG A 44 1.70 3.49 16.31
CA ARG A 44 3.04 3.86 15.86
C ARG A 44 3.04 4.74 14.60
N PRO A 45 4.04 5.61 14.44
CA PRO A 45 4.28 6.33 13.20
C PRO A 45 5.12 5.49 12.22
N LEU A 46 4.77 5.57 10.93
CA LEU A 46 5.60 5.13 9.80
C LEU A 46 5.83 6.35 8.90
N ASP A 47 7.08 6.72 8.63
CA ASP A 47 7.39 7.91 7.81
C ASP A 47 8.40 7.62 6.71
N ALA A 48 7.91 7.39 5.50
CA ALA A 48 8.73 7.13 4.32
C ALA A 48 9.19 8.40 3.59
N ARG A 49 8.95 9.60 4.15
CA ARG A 49 9.37 10.84 3.48
C ARG A 49 10.89 11.01 3.52
N PRO A 50 11.51 11.53 2.46
CA PRO A 50 12.95 11.75 2.42
C PRO A 50 13.47 12.58 3.61
N GLY A 51 14.55 12.10 4.23
CA GLY A 51 15.19 12.76 5.37
C GLY A 51 14.48 12.57 6.71
N GLN A 52 13.32 11.91 6.74
CA GLN A 52 12.60 11.61 7.97
C GLN A 52 13.07 10.30 8.60
N ASP A 53 12.83 10.22 9.92
CA ASP A 53 13.00 9.02 10.70
C ASP A 53 11.82 8.07 10.43
N PRO A 54 12.07 6.88 9.86
CA PRO A 54 11.01 5.99 9.43
C PRO A 54 10.07 5.52 10.54
N PHE A 55 10.49 5.60 11.81
CA PHE A 55 9.72 5.11 12.96
C PHE A 55 9.45 6.20 14.00
N GLY A 56 9.64 7.47 13.64
CA GLY A 56 9.40 8.61 14.51
C GLY A 56 10.23 8.59 15.81
N GLY A 57 11.39 7.92 15.81
CA GLY A 57 12.28 7.81 16.96
C GLY A 57 11.83 6.82 18.04
N LEU A 58 10.85 5.95 17.76
CA LEU A 58 10.32 5.02 18.75
C LEU A 58 11.00 3.66 18.75
N ASP A 59 11.61 3.21 17.64
CA ASP A 59 12.32 1.91 17.52
C ASP A 59 12.96 1.73 16.12
N GLU A 60 14.28 1.57 16.00
CA GLU A 60 14.95 1.35 14.70
C GLU A 60 14.81 -0.08 14.16
N ASP A 61 14.50 -1.06 15.02
CA ASP A 61 14.55 -2.49 14.69
C ASP A 61 13.18 -3.05 14.29
N TYR A 62 12.13 -2.24 14.37
CA TYR A 62 10.77 -2.61 14.03
C TYR A 62 10.46 -2.56 12.53
N SER A 63 11.27 -3.27 11.75
CA SER A 63 11.16 -3.35 10.28
C SER A 63 11.08 -4.81 9.86
N CYS A 64 10.23 -5.14 8.86
CA CYS A 64 10.20 -6.39 8.06
C CYS A 64 10.01 -7.72 8.82
N ASP A 65 9.00 -8.53 8.52
CA ASP A 65 8.86 -9.87 9.11
C ASP A 65 9.77 -10.92 8.45
N GLY A 66 9.75 -12.13 9.04
CA GLY A 66 10.38 -13.35 8.55
C GLY A 66 10.02 -13.75 7.11
N VAL A 67 8.84 -13.33 6.65
CA VAL A 67 8.26 -13.68 5.34
C VAL A 67 8.86 -12.82 4.22
N HIS A 68 9.25 -11.57 4.52
CA HIS A 68 9.89 -10.65 3.58
C HIS A 68 11.43 -10.54 3.75
N LEU A 69 12.03 -11.46 4.52
CA LEU A 69 13.47 -11.54 4.76
C LEU A 69 14.26 -11.99 3.53
N ARG A 70 14.63 -11.07 2.64
CA ARG A 70 15.91 -11.15 1.88
C ARG A 70 16.48 -9.76 1.59
N GLY A 71 17.04 -9.12 2.62
CA GLY A 71 18.03 -8.03 2.47
C GLY A 71 17.61 -6.73 1.76
N ALA A 72 16.38 -6.61 1.24
CA ALA A 72 15.91 -5.42 0.50
C ALA A 72 15.27 -4.36 1.41
N CYS A 73 14.68 -4.77 2.53
CA CYS A 73 13.82 -3.92 3.34
C CYS A 73 14.58 -2.80 4.12
N GLN A 74 15.85 -3.02 4.49
CA GLN A 74 16.67 -2.00 5.17
C GLN A 74 17.67 -1.27 4.24
N ARG A 75 17.72 -1.62 2.95
CA ARG A 75 18.79 -1.18 2.03
C ARG A 75 18.75 0.30 1.64
N ARG A 76 17.73 1.04 2.05
CA ARG A 76 17.44 2.41 1.58
C ARG A 76 17.56 3.47 2.67
N PHE A 77 17.97 3.10 3.87
CA PHE A 77 18.25 4.05 4.94
C PHE A 77 19.70 4.54 4.92
N VAL A 78 19.91 5.79 5.32
CA VAL A 78 21.25 6.38 5.52
C VAL A 78 21.39 6.87 6.94
N ARG A 79 22.60 6.78 7.50
CA ARG A 79 22.91 7.43 8.77
C ARG A 79 23.14 8.93 8.54
N ARG A 80 22.49 9.76 9.36
CA ARG A 80 22.79 11.18 9.50
C ARG A 80 22.99 11.49 10.97
N GLY A 81 24.25 11.61 11.38
CA GLY A 81 24.63 11.61 12.79
C GLY A 81 24.27 10.27 13.45
N ASP A 82 23.64 10.33 14.62
CA ASP A 82 23.19 9.16 15.37
C ASP A 82 21.84 8.59 14.89
N ARG A 83 21.17 9.25 13.93
CA ARG A 83 19.84 8.85 13.44
C ARG A 83 19.92 8.12 12.11
N ARG A 84 18.99 7.18 11.91
CA ARG A 84 18.71 6.54 10.63
C ARG A 84 17.55 7.25 9.93
N VAL A 85 17.76 7.68 8.69
CA VAL A 85 16.74 8.41 7.90
C VAL A 85 16.53 7.81 6.52
N VAL A 86 15.36 8.10 5.93
CA VAL A 86 15.06 7.74 4.54
C VAL A 86 15.98 8.50 3.59
N SER A 87 16.79 7.77 2.81
CA SER A 87 17.54 8.38 1.71
C SER A 87 16.59 8.62 0.54
N SER A 88 16.64 9.79 -0.10
CA SER A 88 15.70 10.29 -1.12
C SER A 88 15.69 9.52 -2.45
N ARG A 89 15.95 8.20 -2.44
CA ARG A 89 16.03 7.37 -3.63
C ARG A 89 14.61 7.08 -4.11
N THR A 90 14.39 7.29 -5.41
CA THR A 90 13.16 6.96 -6.13
C THR A 90 12.60 5.60 -5.73
N GLY A 91 11.29 5.45 -5.60
CA GLY A 91 10.66 4.15 -5.51
C GLY A 91 9.37 4.12 -4.71
N HIS A 92 8.52 3.18 -5.08
CA HIS A 92 7.20 2.92 -4.51
C HIS A 92 7.35 2.16 -3.19
N ASN A 93 6.94 2.77 -2.09
CA ASN A 93 6.99 2.24 -0.74
C ASN A 93 5.76 1.37 -0.46
N GLU A 94 5.90 0.47 0.50
CA GLU A 94 4.82 -0.29 1.09
C GLU A 94 4.86 -0.12 2.61
N LEU A 95 3.80 0.46 3.15
CA LEU A 95 3.70 0.88 4.54
C LEU A 95 2.52 0.18 5.19
N LEU A 96 2.83 -0.66 6.17
CA LEU A 96 1.90 -1.60 6.77
C LEU A 96 1.67 -1.25 8.25
N GLY A 97 0.60 -0.51 8.53
CA GLY A 97 0.10 -0.25 9.88
C GLY A 97 -0.42 -1.52 10.54
N GLY A 98 -0.23 -1.64 11.85
CA GLY A 98 -0.60 -2.80 12.63
C GLY A 98 -2.03 -2.67 13.15
N HIS A 99 -2.33 -3.36 14.25
CA HIS A 99 -3.43 -2.88 15.07
C HIS A 99 -2.96 -1.65 15.86
N GLY A 100 -3.93 -0.89 16.37
CA GLY A 100 -3.64 0.35 17.10
C GLY A 100 -4.06 1.55 16.28
N SER A 101 -3.68 2.76 16.71
CA SER A 101 -3.93 3.98 15.93
C SER A 101 -2.62 4.43 15.31
N ASP A 102 -2.49 4.22 14.01
CA ASP A 102 -1.26 4.45 13.27
C ASP A 102 -1.26 5.81 12.56
N THR A 103 -0.05 6.33 12.35
CA THR A 103 0.15 7.53 11.54
C THR A 103 1.16 7.22 10.46
N ILE A 104 0.71 7.16 9.21
CA ILE A 104 1.50 6.70 8.08
C ILE A 104 1.68 7.87 7.12
N TYR A 105 2.94 8.26 6.90
CA TYR A 105 3.34 9.20 5.87
C TYR A 105 4.09 8.43 4.79
N ALA A 106 3.48 8.35 3.61
CA ALA A 106 4.17 7.90 2.41
C ALA A 106 5.08 8.99 1.85
N GLY A 107 5.78 8.65 0.78
CA GLY A 107 6.74 9.50 0.10
C GLY A 107 6.12 10.24 -1.09
N PRO A 108 6.97 10.78 -1.99
CA PRO A 108 6.54 11.49 -3.18
C PRO A 108 6.34 10.56 -4.41
N TRP A 109 6.26 9.24 -4.20
CA TRP A 109 6.10 8.25 -5.26
C TRP A 109 4.81 7.47 -5.03
N GLY A 110 4.32 6.77 -6.05
CA GLY A 110 3.08 6.01 -5.93
C GLY A 110 3.18 4.84 -4.97
N ASP A 111 2.73 5.03 -3.74
CA ASP A 111 3.02 4.16 -2.61
C ASP A 111 1.81 3.29 -2.25
N VAL A 112 2.04 2.35 -1.36
CA VAL A 112 1.02 1.46 -0.80
C VAL A 112 0.93 1.70 0.69
N LEU A 113 -0.28 1.98 1.16
CA LEU A 113 -0.54 2.21 2.57
C LEU A 113 -1.65 1.28 3.05
N TRP A 114 -1.41 0.61 4.17
CA TRP A 114 -2.42 -0.12 4.93
C TRP A 114 -2.49 0.45 6.32
N GLY A 115 -3.66 0.93 6.75
CA GLY A 115 -3.88 1.36 8.14
C GLY A 115 -3.81 0.19 9.13
N ASP A 116 -4.30 -0.99 8.71
CA ASP A 116 -4.21 -2.24 9.46
C ASP A 116 -4.03 -3.40 8.46
N TYR A 117 -2.81 -3.93 8.36
CA TYR A 117 -2.47 -5.03 7.44
C TYR A 117 -2.83 -6.41 8.01
N LYS A 118 -3.11 -6.51 9.30
CA LYS A 118 -3.24 -7.81 9.98
C LYS A 118 -4.59 -8.44 9.66
N PRO A 119 -4.63 -9.75 9.33
CA PRO A 119 -5.86 -10.40 8.84
C PRO A 119 -6.89 -10.69 9.94
N SER A 120 -6.51 -10.66 11.21
CA SER A 120 -7.38 -10.93 12.35
C SER A 120 -6.99 -10.05 13.54
N GLY A 121 -7.91 -9.87 14.50
CA GLY A 121 -7.64 -9.10 15.73
C GLY A 121 -8.00 -7.62 15.63
N GLN A 122 -8.70 -7.20 14.57
CA GLN A 122 -8.97 -5.79 14.32
C GLN A 122 -9.89 -5.21 15.39
N GLY A 123 -9.40 -4.20 16.11
CA GLY A 123 -10.20 -3.38 17.00
C GLY A 123 -11.13 -2.42 16.23
N THR A 124 -12.24 -2.01 16.84
CA THR A 124 -13.17 -1.02 16.25
C THR A 124 -12.89 0.42 16.68
N SER A 125 -11.96 0.62 17.62
CA SER A 125 -11.65 1.91 18.25
C SER A 125 -10.39 2.58 17.70
N GLN A 126 -9.75 1.99 16.69
CA GLN A 126 -8.56 2.55 16.05
C GLN A 126 -8.83 3.87 15.32
N SER A 127 -7.81 4.72 15.25
CA SER A 127 -7.88 6.08 14.72
C SER A 127 -6.65 6.38 13.87
N ASP A 128 -6.71 6.00 12.60
CA ASP A 128 -5.55 6.10 11.71
C ASP A 128 -5.48 7.42 10.95
N ARG A 129 -4.26 7.82 10.65
CA ARG A 129 -3.95 8.96 9.79
C ARG A 129 -3.05 8.48 8.67
N LEU A 130 -3.56 8.51 7.44
CA LEU A 130 -2.89 8.00 6.25
C LEU A 130 -2.66 9.15 5.28
N TYR A 131 -1.39 9.44 5.00
CA TYR A 131 -0.97 10.50 4.08
C TYR A 131 -0.21 9.87 2.92
N GLY A 132 -0.81 9.86 1.73
CA GLY A 132 -0.22 9.25 0.52
C GLY A 132 0.94 10.06 -0.03
N GLY A 133 0.77 11.39 -0.11
CA GLY A 133 1.81 12.29 -0.57
C GLY A 133 1.65 12.63 -2.04
N ALA A 134 2.61 12.30 -2.87
CA ALA A 134 2.50 12.54 -4.31
C ALA A 134 2.74 11.24 -5.07
N GLY A 135 2.25 11.17 -6.30
CA GLY A 135 2.28 9.94 -7.09
C GLY A 135 0.95 9.20 -6.99
N ARG A 136 0.84 8.08 -7.70
CA ARG A 136 -0.38 7.27 -7.67
C ARG A 136 -0.35 6.31 -6.49
N ASP A 137 -1.09 6.64 -5.44
CA ASP A 137 -1.11 5.89 -4.20
C ASP A 137 -2.25 4.88 -4.14
N PHE A 138 -2.01 3.79 -3.41
CA PHE A 138 -2.98 2.77 -3.09
C PHE A 138 -3.17 2.72 -1.57
N ILE A 139 -4.30 3.20 -1.10
CA ILE A 139 -4.54 3.43 0.33
C ILE A 139 -5.67 2.54 0.82
N TYR A 140 -5.36 1.67 1.77
CA TYR A 140 -6.29 0.78 2.45
C TYR A 140 -6.49 1.32 3.87
N ALA A 141 -7.65 1.93 4.10
CA ALA A 141 -8.02 2.39 5.42
C ALA A 141 -8.30 1.21 6.36
N SER A 142 -8.08 1.38 7.66
CA SER A 142 -8.46 0.38 8.64
C SER A 142 -9.92 0.55 9.07
N HIS A 143 -10.27 -0.12 10.17
CA HIS A 143 -11.55 0.04 10.85
C HIS A 143 -11.58 1.35 11.66
N GLY A 144 -12.70 1.64 12.34
CA GLY A 144 -12.74 2.78 13.26
C GLY A 144 -12.78 4.15 12.57
N TRP A 145 -12.03 5.12 13.09
CA TRP A 145 -11.98 6.47 12.54
C TRP A 145 -10.74 6.64 11.66
N ASN A 146 -10.89 7.14 10.44
CA ASN A 146 -9.75 7.33 9.52
C ASN A 146 -9.68 8.78 9.04
N LEU A 147 -8.50 9.37 9.06
CA LEU A 147 -8.16 10.54 8.26
C LEU A 147 -7.29 10.07 7.09
N ILE A 148 -7.77 10.29 5.88
CA ILE A 148 -7.05 9.96 4.66
C ILE A 148 -6.84 11.24 3.86
N GLU A 149 -5.59 11.53 3.56
CA GLU A 149 -5.17 12.58 2.63
C GLU A 149 -4.29 11.90 1.57
N ALA A 150 -4.84 11.57 0.42
CA ALA A 150 -4.11 10.82 -0.60
C ALA A 150 -3.03 11.70 -1.24
N GLY A 151 -3.40 12.92 -1.63
CA GLY A 151 -2.46 13.95 -2.03
C GLY A 151 -2.51 14.17 -3.53
N ALA A 152 -1.37 14.42 -4.19
CA ALA A 152 -1.37 14.71 -5.62
C ALA A 152 -1.08 13.45 -6.43
N GLY A 153 -2.00 13.01 -7.28
CA GLY A 153 -1.90 11.66 -7.81
C GLY A 153 -3.15 11.22 -8.55
N ASN A 154 -3.16 10.00 -9.05
CA ASN A 154 -4.41 9.38 -9.52
C ASN A 154 -4.72 8.22 -8.59
N ASP A 155 -5.19 8.54 -7.40
CA ASP A 155 -5.11 7.69 -6.23
C ASP A 155 -6.27 6.72 -6.12
N TRP A 156 -5.97 5.56 -5.52
CA TRP A 156 -6.90 4.47 -5.32
C TRP A 156 -7.07 4.23 -3.84
N ILE A 157 -8.24 4.63 -3.32
CA ILE A 157 -8.50 4.59 -1.89
C ILE A 157 -9.61 3.59 -1.61
N LYS A 158 -9.36 2.70 -0.65
CA LYS A 158 -10.34 1.77 -0.12
C LYS A 158 -10.63 2.15 1.32
N ALA A 159 -11.67 2.95 1.50
CA ALA A 159 -12.21 3.23 2.82
C ALA A 159 -13.08 2.05 3.26
N HIS A 160 -12.52 1.19 4.12
CA HIS A 160 -13.20 0.05 4.74
C HIS A 160 -14.36 0.51 5.65
N PHE A 161 -14.88 -0.40 6.48
CA PHE A 161 -15.90 -0.06 7.48
C PHE A 161 -15.34 0.97 8.47
N GLY A 162 -16.12 2.02 8.76
CA GLY A 162 -15.66 3.05 9.69
C GLY A 162 -16.31 4.39 9.43
N ARG A 163 -15.64 5.43 9.90
CA ARG A 163 -16.02 6.83 9.76
C ARG A 163 -14.79 7.69 9.57
N GLY A 164 -14.97 8.94 9.15
CA GLY A 164 -13.89 9.92 9.17
C GLY A 164 -13.87 10.83 7.96
N VAL A 165 -12.68 11.10 7.44
CA VAL A 165 -12.45 12.05 6.35
C VAL A 165 -11.62 11.37 5.28
N VAL A 166 -12.08 11.51 4.03
CA VAL A 166 -11.29 11.18 2.85
C VAL A 166 -11.13 12.44 2.02
N ASP A 167 -9.90 12.87 1.86
CA ASP A 167 -9.47 13.84 0.88
C ASP A 167 -8.63 13.13 -0.17
N CYS A 168 -9.17 12.99 -1.38
CA CYS A 168 -8.42 12.40 -2.47
C CYS A 168 -7.35 13.35 -3.03
N GLY A 169 -7.49 14.67 -2.82
CA GLY A 169 -6.52 15.65 -3.31
C GLY A 169 -6.63 15.92 -4.83
N PRO A 170 -5.59 16.48 -5.47
CA PRO A 170 -5.60 16.75 -6.90
C PRO A 170 -5.29 15.52 -7.77
N GLY A 171 -6.14 15.27 -8.77
CA GLY A 171 -5.86 14.40 -9.90
C GLY A 171 -7.11 13.65 -10.35
N ILE A 172 -6.99 12.37 -10.70
CA ILE A 172 -8.16 11.54 -11.06
C ILE A 172 -8.19 10.33 -10.11
N ASP A 173 -8.98 10.49 -9.06
CA ASP A 173 -8.97 9.60 -7.93
C ASP A 173 -10.20 8.69 -7.92
N THR A 174 -10.01 7.50 -7.37
CA THR A 174 -11.05 6.49 -7.22
C THR A 174 -11.15 6.04 -5.78
N LEU A 175 -12.27 6.37 -5.14
CA LEU A 175 -12.63 5.91 -3.81
C LEU A 175 -13.60 4.73 -3.88
N TYR A 176 -13.22 3.61 -3.28
CA TYR A 176 -14.05 2.45 -3.04
C TYR A 176 -14.60 2.49 -1.61
N ILE A 177 -15.92 2.58 -1.49
CA ILE A 177 -16.59 2.68 -0.19
C ILE A 177 -18.01 2.12 -0.25
N SER A 178 -18.40 1.37 0.79
CA SER A 178 -19.77 0.86 0.90
C SER A 178 -20.78 2.01 1.12
N ARG A 179 -22.01 1.85 0.63
CA ARG A 179 -23.10 2.82 0.86
C ARG A 179 -23.37 3.06 2.34
N ARG A 180 -23.11 2.06 3.20
CA ARG A 180 -23.28 2.17 4.65
C ARG A 180 -22.19 3.05 5.26
N ALA A 181 -20.93 2.77 4.94
CA ALA A 181 -19.78 3.51 5.47
C ALA A 181 -19.79 4.97 5.00
N GLN A 182 -20.13 5.24 3.74
CA GLN A 182 -20.11 6.59 3.18
C GLN A 182 -20.92 7.62 3.99
N LYS A 183 -22.01 7.22 4.65
CA LYS A 183 -22.81 8.11 5.52
C LYS A 183 -22.02 8.67 6.70
N HIS A 184 -20.90 8.04 7.05
CA HIS A 184 -20.04 8.40 8.17
C HIS A 184 -18.70 8.99 7.72
N TYR A 185 -18.51 9.19 6.41
CA TYR A 185 -17.31 9.84 5.86
C TYR A 185 -17.66 11.20 5.28
N ARG A 186 -16.80 12.18 5.57
CA ARG A 186 -16.73 13.41 4.79
C ARG A 186 -15.74 13.19 3.65
N ILE A 187 -16.25 13.17 2.43
CA ILE A 187 -15.46 12.88 1.22
C ILE A 187 -15.30 14.17 0.42
N ARG A 188 -14.08 14.46 -0.05
CA ARG A 188 -13.79 15.57 -0.95
C ARG A 188 -12.67 15.19 -1.93
N GLY A 189 -12.63 15.89 -3.06
CA GLY A 189 -11.59 15.72 -4.08
C GLY A 189 -11.64 14.39 -4.86
N CYS A 190 -12.60 13.50 -4.61
CA CYS A 190 -12.64 12.20 -5.29
C CYS A 190 -13.52 12.25 -6.55
N GLU A 191 -12.91 12.14 -7.74
CA GLU A 191 -13.63 12.18 -9.03
C GLU A 191 -14.54 10.97 -9.22
N ARG A 192 -14.15 9.82 -8.68
CA ARG A 192 -14.89 8.56 -8.82
C ARG A 192 -15.15 7.95 -7.45
N VAL A 193 -16.43 7.71 -7.13
CA VAL A 193 -16.84 6.96 -5.95
C VAL A 193 -17.54 5.67 -6.38
N SER A 194 -16.91 4.55 -6.08
CA SER A 194 -17.41 3.20 -6.39
C SER A 194 -17.99 2.54 -5.15
N HIS A 195 -19.20 2.02 -5.31
CA HIS A 195 -19.90 1.24 -4.28
C HIS A 195 -19.88 -0.26 -4.52
N LYS A 196 -19.07 -0.73 -5.50
CA LYS A 196 -18.99 -2.16 -5.78
C LYS A 196 -18.65 -2.90 -4.50
N THR A 197 -19.46 -3.92 -4.21
CA THR A 197 -19.35 -4.71 -2.99
C THR A 197 -17.96 -5.31 -2.89
N LEU A 198 -17.38 -5.17 -1.69
CA LEU A 198 -16.07 -5.68 -1.30
C LEU A 198 -16.08 -7.21 -1.38
N GLY A 199 -15.75 -7.78 -2.53
CA GLY A 199 -15.39 -9.19 -2.67
C GLY A 199 -13.87 -9.30 -2.67
N TYR A 200 -13.33 -10.10 -1.75
CA TYR A 200 -12.09 -10.82 -2.03
C TYR A 200 -12.40 -11.88 -3.09
#